data_AF-A0A7W1RWB6-F1
#
_entry.id   AF-A0A7W1RWB6-F1
#
_cell.length_a   1.000
_cell.length_b   1.000
_cell.length_c   1.000
_cell.angle_alpha   90.00
_cell.angle_beta   90.00
_cell.angle_gamma   90.00
#
_symmetry.space_group_name_H-M   'P 1'
#
loop_
_entity.id
_entity.type
_entity.pdbx_description
1 polymer ?
#
loop_
_entity_poly.entity_id
_entity_poly.type
_entity_poly.pdbx_seq_one_letter_code
_entity_poly.pdbx_strand_id
1 'polypeptide(L)' 'MVGAVRILLVSGSTRSGSTNTAALRTAQAVAPDGVSTVLYERLADLPAFNPDDDHDPLPASVADLRAQIRA' A
#
# COMPACT_ATOMS: atom_id res chain seq x y z
N MET A 1 -27.48 1.92 2.15
CA MET A 1 -26.34 0.98 2.08
C MET A 1 -25.09 1.78 2.36
N VAL A 2 -24.44 1.59 3.52
CA VAL A 2 -23.14 2.21 3.76
C VAL A 2 -22.15 1.52 2.82
N GLY A 3 -21.49 2.27 1.95
CA GLY A 3 -20.51 1.71 1.01
C GLY A 3 -19.37 1.05 1.78
N ALA A 4 -18.91 -0.12 1.32
CA ALA A 4 -17.78 -0.80 1.93
C ALA A 4 -16.53 0.11 1.89
N VAL A 5 -15.85 0.28 3.01
CA VAL A 5 -14.61 1.06 3.10
C VAL A 5 -13.45 0.17 2.67
N ARG A 6 -12.57 0.69 1.81
CA ARG A 6 -11.33 0.02 1.43
C ARG A 6 -10.14 0.75 2.03
N ILE A 7 -9.25 0.01 2.67
CA ILE A 7 -8.03 0.55 3.29
C ILE A 7 -6.81 -0.15 2.69
N LEU A 8 -5.93 0.64 2.06
CA LEU A 8 -4.60 0.19 1.66
C LEU A 8 -3.65 0.28 2.87
N LEU A 9 -3.08 -0.85 3.26
CA LEU A 9 -2.14 -0.96 4.37
C LEU A 9 -0.71 -0.90 3.80
N VAL A 10 0.04 0.14 4.14
CA VAL A 10 1.42 0.33 3.68
C VAL A 10 2.36 0.36 4.88
N SER A 11 3.27 -0.62 4.97
CA SER A 11 4.28 -0.65 6.03
C SER A 11 5.41 0.33 5.72
N GLY A 12 5.77 1.21 6.65
CA GLY A 12 6.95 2.09 6.50
C GLY A 12 8.31 1.37 6.61
N SER A 13 8.35 0.04 6.51
CA SER A 13 9.54 -0.77 6.72
C SER A 13 9.62 -1.88 5.67
N THR A 14 10.79 -2.00 5.03
CA THR A 14 11.04 -2.93 3.92
C THR A 14 11.76 -4.21 4.35
N ARG A 15 12.19 -4.31 5.61
CA ARG A 15 12.85 -5.52 6.13
C ARG A 15 11.82 -6.63 6.39
N SER A 16 12.23 -7.88 6.19
CA SER A 16 11.38 -9.07 6.36
C SER A 16 10.78 -9.21 7.78
N GLY A 17 11.54 -8.91 8.84
CA GLY A 17 11.11 -9.07 10.23
C GLY A 17 10.39 -7.87 10.85
N SER A 18 9.75 -7.01 10.07
CA SER A 18 9.19 -5.74 10.57
C SER A 18 7.98 -5.93 11.49
N THR A 19 8.05 -5.34 12.69
CA THR A 19 6.91 -5.27 13.62
C THR A 19 5.78 -4.41 13.07
N ASN A 20 6.07 -3.40 12.23
CA ASN A 20 5.06 -2.60 11.54
C ASN A 20 4.27 -3.45 10.54
N THR A 21 4.95 -4.28 9.75
CA THR A 21 4.28 -5.20 8.82
C THR A 21 3.45 -6.24 9.59
N ALA A 22 3.95 -6.75 10.71
CA ALA A 22 3.17 -7.64 11.58
C ALA A 22 1.90 -6.97 12.11
N ALA A 23 1.98 -5.71 12.57
CA ALA A 23 0.81 -4.95 13.03
C ALA A 23 -0.24 -4.75 11.93
N LEU A 24 0.18 -4.44 10.70
CA LEU A 24 -0.73 -4.31 9.56
C LEU A 24 -1.41 -5.63 9.19
N ARG A 25 -0.68 -6.77 9.24
CA ARG A 25 -1.29 -8.09 9.05
C ARG A 25 -2.34 -8.39 10.12
N THR A 26 -2.08 -8.02 11.37
CA THR A 26 -3.09 -8.11 12.45
C THR A 26 -4.31 -7.24 12.13
N ALA A 27 -4.10 -5.98 11.74
CA ALA A 27 -5.20 -5.06 11.39
C ALA A 27 -6.07 -5.61 10.23
N GLN A 28 -5.45 -6.25 9.24
CA GLN A 28 -6.15 -6.95 8.17
C GLN A 28 -6.98 -8.15 8.69
N ALA A 29 -6.42 -8.94 9.61
CA ALA A 29 -7.09 -10.12 10.16
C ALA A 29 -8.28 -9.79 11.07
N VAL A 30 -8.28 -8.61 11.71
CA VAL A 30 -9.34 -8.17 12.63
C VAL A 30 -10.26 -7.10 12.03
N ALA A 31 -10.19 -6.89 10.71
CA ALA A 31 -11.02 -5.89 10.03
C ALA A 31 -12.51 -6.18 10.25
N PRO A 32 -13.31 -5.19 10.69
CA PRO A 32 -14.73 -5.39 10.94
C PRO A 32 -15.53 -5.51 9.63
N ASP A 33 -16.76 -5.99 9.74
CA ASP A 33 -17.68 -6.05 8.61
C ASP A 33 -17.85 -4.67 7.94
N GLY A 34 -17.85 -4.67 6.60
CA GLY A 34 -17.91 -3.46 5.80
C GLY A 34 -16.56 -2.77 5.61
N VAL A 35 -15.46 -3.29 6.15
CA VAL A 35 -14.09 -2.84 5.87
C VAL A 35 -13.32 -3.93 5.12
N SER A 36 -12.82 -3.59 3.93
CA SER A 36 -11.87 -4.40 3.18
C SER A 36 -10.47 -3.80 3.32
N THR A 37 -9.46 -4.65 3.45
CA THR A 37 -8.07 -4.21 3.57
C THR A 37 -7.17 -4.89 2.54
N VAL A 38 -6.19 -4.16 2.03
CA VAL A 38 -5.20 -4.68 1.08
C VAL A 38 -3.81 -4.32 1.59
N LEU A 39 -2.93 -5.30 1.79
CA LEU A 39 -1.55 -5.06 2.19
C LEU A 39 -0.68 -4.79 0.94
N TYR A 40 0.00 -3.64 0.92
CA TYR A 40 0.96 -3.31 -0.14
C TYR A 40 2.37 -3.79 0.26
N GLU A 41 2.86 -4.82 -0.43
CA GLU A 41 4.14 -5.47 -0.10
C GLU A 41 5.31 -4.98 -0.97
N ARG A 42 5.04 -4.12 -1.95
CA ARG A 42 5.99 -3.69 -2.98
C ARG A 42 6.62 -2.32 -2.71
N LEU A 43 6.70 -1.91 -1.44
CA LEU A 43 7.30 -0.61 -1.09
C LEU A 43 8.78 -0.54 -1.48
N ALA A 44 9.52 -1.65 -1.35
CA ALA A 44 10.93 -1.73 -1.72
C ALA A 44 11.17 -1.62 -3.24
N ASP A 45 10.13 -1.81 -4.05
CA ASP A 45 10.21 -1.70 -5.52
C ASP A 45 10.09 -0.24 -5.99
N LEU A 46 9.76 0.71 -5.09
CA LEU A 46 9.70 2.11 -5.44
C LEU A 46 11.10 2.66 -5.70
N PRO A 47 11.31 3.41 -6.80
CA PRO A 47 12.59 4.08 -7.02
C PRO A 47 12.81 5.16 -5.94
N ALA A 48 14.07 5.54 -5.77
CA ALA A 48 14.38 6.79 -5.07
C ALA A 48 13.66 7.94 -5.78
N PHE A 49 13.08 8.87 -5.01
CA PHE A 49 12.39 10.01 -5.61
C PHE A 49 13.38 10.86 -6.41
N ASN A 50 13.01 11.14 -7.66
CA ASN A 50 13.70 12.06 -8.55
C ASN A 50 12.62 12.87 -9.30
N PRO A 51 12.60 14.21 -9.18
CA PRO A 51 11.61 15.03 -9.86
C PRO A 51 11.68 14.93 -11.39
N ASP A 52 12.84 14.60 -11.95
CA ASP A 52 13.01 14.40 -13.39
C ASP A 52 12.30 13.14 -13.89
N ASP A 53 12.00 12.17 -13.00
CA ASP A 53 11.30 10.93 -13.34
C ASP A 53 9.78 10.99 -13.03
N ASP A 54 9.27 12.09 -12.46
CA ASP A 54 7.85 12.28 -12.12
C ASP A 54 7.04 12.88 -13.28
N HIS A 55 7.14 12.24 -14.45
CA HIS A 55 6.34 12.55 -15.62
C HIS A 55 5.85 11.26 -16.29
N ASP A 56 4.84 11.37 -17.16
CA ASP A 56 4.39 10.21 -17.91
C ASP A 56 5.42 9.80 -18.98
N PRO A 57 5.63 8.48 -19.20
CA PRO A 57 5.09 7.37 -18.41
C PRO A 57 5.84 7.17 -17.08
N LEU A 58 5.10 6.96 -15.99
CA LEU A 58 5.68 6.70 -14.67
C LEU A 58 6.33 5.30 -14.59
N PRO A 59 7.33 5.11 -13.70
CA PRO A 59 7.79 3.78 -13.33
C PRO A 59 6.65 2.88 -12.87
N ALA A 60 6.67 1.61 -13.27
CA ALA A 60 5.56 0.68 -13.06
C ALA A 60 5.14 0.52 -11.58
N SER A 61 6.10 0.51 -10.64
CA SER A 61 5.81 0.43 -9.20
C SER A 61 5.15 1.70 -8.65
N VAL A 62 5.48 2.87 -9.21
CA VAL A 62 4.84 4.15 -8.87
C VAL A 62 3.41 4.19 -9.39
N ALA A 63 3.20 3.76 -10.65
CA ALA A 63 1.87 3.66 -11.25
C ALA A 63 0.96 2.68 -10.48
N ASP A 64 1.48 1.52 -10.09
CA ASP A 64 0.77 0.51 -9.29
C ASP A 64 0.34 1.07 -7.93
N LEU A 65 1.26 1.67 -7.16
CA LEU A 65 0.91 2.28 -5.87
C LEU A 65 -0.15 3.39 -6.03
N ARG A 66 -0.02 4.25 -7.04
CA ARG A 66 -1.01 5.30 -7.32
C ARG A 66 -2.38 4.70 -7.68
N ALA A 67 -2.43 3.60 -8.42
CA ALA A 67 -3.67 2.89 -8.72
C ALA A 67 -4.30 2.28 -7.46
N GLN A 68 -3.49 1.65 -6.59
CA GLN A 68 -3.96 1.07 -5.33
C GLN A 68 -4.50 2.12 -4.35
N ILE A 69 -3.98 3.35 -4.37
CA ILE A 69 -4.48 4.46 -3.54
C ILE A 69 -5.83 4.99 -4.05
N ARG A 70 -6.05 4.99 -5.37
CA ARG A 70 -7.28 5.49 -6.00
C ARG A 70 -8.46 4.52 -5.93
N ALA A 71 -8.18 3.23 -5.76
CA ALA A 71 -9.17 2.14 -5.72
C ALA A 71 -9.95 2.10 -4.40
#